data_AF-A0A031LP13-F1
#
_entry.id   AF-A0A031LP13-F1
#
_cell.length_a   1.000
_cell.length_b   1.000
_cell.length_c   1.000
_cell.angle_alpha   90.00
_cell.angle_beta   90.00
_cell.angle_gamma   90.00
#
_symmetry.space_group_name_H-M   'P 1'
#
loop_
_entity.id
_entity.type
_entity.pdbx_description
1 polymer ?
#
loop_
_entity_poly.entity_id
_entity_poly.type
_entity_poly.pdbx_seq_one_letter_code
_entity_poly.pdbx_strand_id
1 'polypeptide(L)'
;MRGLMVKKLIEEAVEEAEKFGSLSSMYFLVKKIWAEYGKLSREPIRDYDFTVDDIILFSLHRSKLERIPFFVSSFLTWYYLSNHFFAQDPLFYFRWDKRIFVYSPRVDAHLLYLARTGYVKISKTYCLTEKGKEESSVKLSSLGERHYKEIDSVLNNVYNSKKLRDLRKIVKDTIFFR
;
A
#
# COMPACT_ATOMS: atom_id res chain seq x y z
N MET A 1 3.21 28.94 10.52
CA MET A 1 2.12 28.10 11.05
C MET A 1 2.40 26.66 10.67
N ARG A 2 2.57 25.74 11.64
CA ARG A 2 2.64 24.31 11.30
C ARG A 2 1.21 23.86 10.94
N GLY A 3 1.02 23.33 9.73
CA GLY A 3 -0.25 22.74 9.37
C GLY A 3 -0.53 21.48 10.20
N LEU A 4 -1.79 21.06 10.24
CA LEU A 4 -2.23 19.89 10.99
C LEU A 4 -2.48 18.71 10.05
N MET A 5 -2.35 17.48 10.57
CA MET A 5 -2.52 16.25 9.78
C MET A 5 -3.87 16.19 9.07
N VAL A 6 -4.93 16.75 9.68
CA VAL A 6 -6.25 16.89 9.05
C VAL A 6 -6.19 17.64 7.71
N LYS A 7 -5.40 18.72 7.61
CA LYS A 7 -5.25 19.50 6.37
C LYS A 7 -4.56 18.66 5.29
N LYS A 8 -3.46 17.99 5.65
CA LYS A 8 -2.72 17.11 4.73
C LYS A 8 -3.59 15.98 4.20
N LEU A 9 -4.41 15.34 5.05
CA LEU A 9 -5.31 14.27 4.60
C LEU A 9 -6.47 14.78 3.73
N ILE A 10 -6.95 16.01 3.94
CA ILE A 10 -7.92 16.65 3.03
C ILE A 10 -7.28 16.91 1.67
N GLU A 11 -6.05 17.44 1.63
CA GLU A 11 -5.29 17.64 0.39
C GLU A 11 -5.08 16.31 -0.35
N GLU A 12 -4.67 15.26 0.37
CA GLU A 12 -4.59 13.91 -0.18
C GLU A 12 -5.94 13.44 -0.74
N ALA A 13 -7.06 13.69 -0.06
CA ALA A 13 -8.39 13.27 -0.54
C ALA A 13 -8.75 13.95 -1.87
N VAL A 14 -8.41 15.23 -2.02
CA VAL A 14 -8.56 15.95 -3.29
C VAL A 14 -7.67 15.33 -4.36
N GLU A 15 -6.41 15.02 -4.05
CA GLU A 15 -5.50 14.34 -4.98
C GLU A 15 -6.02 12.96 -5.41
N GLU A 16 -6.59 12.17 -4.50
CA GLU A 16 -7.23 10.88 -4.83
C GLU A 16 -8.29 11.02 -5.93
N ALA A 17 -9.06 12.12 -5.90
CA ALA A 17 -10.08 12.40 -6.91
C ALA A 17 -9.48 12.97 -8.20
N GLU A 18 -8.65 14.00 -8.10
CA GLU A 18 -8.18 14.78 -9.27
C GLU A 18 -7.05 14.10 -10.03
N LYS A 19 -6.05 13.56 -9.32
CA LYS A 19 -4.86 12.95 -9.90
C LYS A 19 -5.07 11.46 -10.17
N PHE A 20 -5.60 10.74 -9.18
CA PHE A 20 -5.76 9.29 -9.25
C PHE A 20 -7.14 8.84 -9.78
N GLY A 21 -8.11 9.75 -9.90
CA GLY A 21 -9.40 9.48 -10.50
C GLY A 21 -10.31 8.57 -9.65
N SER A 22 -10.11 8.51 -8.33
CA SER A 22 -10.81 7.57 -7.44
C SER A 22 -11.62 8.28 -6.36
N LEU A 23 -12.90 8.51 -6.66
CA LEU A 23 -13.88 8.99 -5.68
C LEU A 23 -14.06 8.02 -4.50
N SER A 24 -13.88 6.72 -4.74
CA SER A 24 -13.91 5.71 -3.68
C SER A 24 -12.75 5.91 -2.70
N SER A 25 -11.52 6.10 -3.20
CA SER A 25 -10.35 6.36 -2.36
C SER A 25 -10.52 7.65 -1.56
N MET A 26 -10.91 8.74 -2.23
CA MET A 26 -11.27 10.01 -1.59
C MET A 26 -12.31 9.81 -0.47
N TYR A 27 -13.42 9.12 -0.77
CA TYR A 27 -14.49 8.88 0.21
C TYR A 27 -13.99 8.15 1.45
N PHE A 28 -13.20 7.09 1.30
CA PHE A 28 -12.66 6.36 2.44
C PHE A 28 -11.67 7.20 3.25
N LEU A 29 -10.90 8.07 2.61
CA LEU A 29 -9.99 8.98 3.30
C LEU A 29 -10.78 10.04 4.09
N VAL A 30 -11.80 10.66 3.49
CA VAL A 30 -12.71 11.59 4.19
C VAL A 30 -13.42 10.91 5.36
N LYS A 31 -13.88 9.67 5.18
CA LYS A 31 -14.49 8.88 6.26
C LYS A 31 -13.51 8.65 7.42
N LYS A 32 -12.24 8.36 7.13
CA LYS A 32 -11.17 8.24 8.15
C LYS A 32 -10.95 9.56 8.87
N ILE A 33 -10.83 10.67 8.13
CA ILE A 33 -10.66 12.01 8.69
C ILE A 33 -11.78 12.34 9.66
N TRP A 34 -13.03 12.07 9.27
CA TRP A 34 -14.19 12.30 10.12
C TRP A 34 -14.12 11.46 11.41
N ALA A 35 -13.82 10.17 11.30
CA ALA A 35 -13.74 9.27 12.44
C ALA A 35 -12.61 9.63 13.44
N GLU A 36 -11.50 10.18 12.94
CA GLU A 36 -10.30 10.50 13.72
C GLU A 36 -10.09 12.01 13.94
N TYR A 37 -11.10 12.83 13.64
CA TYR A 37 -10.97 14.29 13.53
C TYR A 37 -10.31 14.94 14.75
N GLY A 38 -10.71 14.54 15.97
CA GLY A 38 -10.19 15.10 17.21
C GLY A 38 -8.69 14.87 17.42
N LYS A 39 -8.18 13.71 16.97
CA LYS A 39 -6.76 13.35 17.02
C LYS A 39 -5.99 14.10 15.92
N LEU A 40 -6.46 14.00 14.68
CA LEU A 40 -5.80 14.56 13.49
C LEU A 40 -5.70 16.09 13.52
N SER A 41 -6.62 16.76 14.22
CA SER A 41 -6.61 18.23 14.41
C SER A 41 -5.60 18.72 15.44
N ARG A 42 -4.88 17.81 16.12
CA ARG A 42 -3.82 18.15 17.08
C ARG A 42 -2.45 17.66 16.65
N GLU A 43 -2.41 16.76 15.68
CA GLU A 43 -1.17 16.20 15.15
C GLU A 43 -0.53 17.17 14.14
N PRO A 44 0.75 17.54 14.31
CA PRO A 44 1.44 18.34 13.32
C PRO A 44 1.62 17.54 12.03
N ILE A 45 1.64 18.24 10.89
CA ILE A 45 2.01 17.64 9.62
C ILE A 45 3.40 17.03 9.72
N ARG A 46 3.53 15.80 9.20
CA ARG A 46 4.78 15.07 9.02
C ARG A 46 4.82 14.49 7.62
N ASP A 47 5.99 14.51 6.98
CA ASP A 47 6.20 13.85 5.69
C ASP A 47 6.29 12.35 5.83
N TYR A 48 5.74 11.64 4.86
CA TYR A 48 5.76 10.18 4.85
C TYR A 48 7.17 9.70 4.49
N ASP A 49 7.65 8.74 5.27
CA ASP A 49 8.87 8.01 4.92
C ASP A 49 8.58 7.11 3.69
N PHE A 50 7.34 6.60 3.59
CA PHE A 50 6.87 5.75 2.49
C PHE A 50 5.43 6.08 2.08
N THR A 51 5.23 6.27 0.79
CA THR A 51 3.92 6.53 0.16
C THR A 51 3.23 5.25 -0.28
N VAL A 52 1.97 5.35 -0.71
CA VAL A 52 1.24 4.25 -1.35
C VAL A 52 1.95 3.77 -2.62
N ASP A 53 2.57 4.67 -3.38
CA ASP A 53 3.33 4.30 -4.57
C ASP A 53 4.55 3.45 -4.20
N ASP A 54 5.31 3.84 -3.16
CA ASP A 54 6.46 3.06 -2.67
C ASP A 54 6.03 1.65 -2.25
N ILE A 55 4.89 1.53 -1.55
CA ILE A 55 4.33 0.24 -1.13
C ILE A 55 4.01 -0.63 -2.35
N ILE A 56 3.41 -0.07 -3.40
CA ILE A 56 3.10 -0.80 -4.64
C ILE A 56 4.37 -1.27 -5.34
N LEU A 57 5.37 -0.39 -5.45
CA LEU A 57 6.66 -0.71 -6.07
C LEU A 57 7.34 -1.87 -5.34
N PHE A 58 7.44 -1.79 -4.01
CA PHE A 58 8.02 -2.85 -3.19
C PHE A 58 7.24 -4.17 -3.30
N SER A 59 5.92 -4.10 -3.38
CA SER A 59 5.07 -5.29 -3.53
C SER A 59 5.32 -6.07 -4.82
N LEU A 60 5.83 -5.38 -5.86
CA LEU A 60 6.06 -5.93 -7.20
C LEU A 60 7.54 -6.11 -7.55
N HIS A 61 8.46 -5.79 -6.63
CA HIS A 61 9.89 -5.64 -6.94
C HIS A 61 10.57 -6.91 -7.48
N ARG A 62 10.06 -8.11 -7.15
CA ARG A 62 10.65 -9.39 -7.55
C ARG A 62 9.94 -10.12 -8.67
N SER A 63 8.63 -9.93 -8.80
CA SER A 63 7.82 -10.85 -9.55
C SER A 63 6.51 -10.24 -10.01
N LYS A 64 5.97 -10.83 -11.07
CA LYS A 64 4.62 -10.54 -11.51
C LYS A 64 3.62 -11.20 -10.56
N LEU A 65 2.59 -10.47 -10.16
CA LEU A 65 1.56 -10.94 -9.23
C LEU A 65 0.18 -10.91 -9.88
N GLU A 66 -0.64 -11.91 -9.59
CA GLU A 66 -2.08 -11.82 -9.81
C GLU A 66 -2.72 -10.89 -8.78
N ARG A 67 -3.98 -10.49 -9.02
CA ARG A 67 -4.67 -9.47 -8.24
C ARG A 67 -4.67 -9.72 -6.73
N ILE A 68 -4.98 -10.94 -6.29
CA ILE A 68 -5.07 -11.25 -4.86
C ILE A 68 -3.70 -11.32 -4.19
N PRO A 69 -2.72 -12.09 -4.71
CA PRO A 69 -1.35 -12.02 -4.22
C PRO A 69 -0.82 -10.59 -4.13
N PHE A 70 -1.11 -9.73 -5.12
CA PHE A 70 -0.71 -8.33 -5.08
C PHE A 70 -1.29 -7.56 -3.89
N PHE A 71 -2.61 -7.58 -3.67
CA PHE A 71 -3.20 -6.88 -2.52
C PHE A 71 -2.71 -7.44 -1.18
N VAL A 72 -2.44 -8.75 -1.11
CA VAL A 72 -1.85 -9.37 0.08
C VAL A 72 -0.42 -8.87 0.29
N SER A 73 0.43 -8.90 -0.75
CA SER A 73 1.78 -8.34 -0.71
C SER A 73 1.78 -6.88 -0.25
N SER A 74 0.95 -6.04 -0.86
CA SER A 74 0.85 -4.61 -0.50
C SER A 74 0.37 -4.39 0.93
N PHE A 75 -0.58 -5.20 1.40
CA PHE A 75 -0.99 -5.14 2.81
C PHE A 75 0.16 -5.50 3.73
N LEU A 76 0.88 -6.61 3.48
CA LEU A 76 1.94 -7.05 4.36
C LEU A 76 3.15 -6.11 4.34
N THR A 77 3.50 -5.57 3.17
CA THR A 77 4.53 -4.52 3.04
C THR A 77 4.14 -3.28 3.84
N TRP A 78 2.92 -2.77 3.65
CA TRP A 78 2.44 -1.63 4.43
C TRP A 78 2.39 -1.93 5.93
N TYR A 79 1.93 -3.11 6.32
CA TYR A 79 1.84 -3.52 7.71
C TYR A 79 3.21 -3.54 8.36
N TYR A 80 4.24 -4.04 7.67
CA TYR A 80 5.61 -3.96 8.15
C TYR A 80 6.07 -2.51 8.26
N LEU A 81 5.96 -1.72 7.18
CA LEU A 81 6.45 -0.34 7.14
C LEU A 81 5.80 0.55 8.19
N SER A 82 4.48 0.44 8.39
CA SER A 82 3.74 1.23 9.38
C SER A 82 4.12 0.93 10.83
N ASN A 83 4.70 -0.23 11.12
CA ASN A 83 5.22 -0.57 12.45
C ASN A 83 6.62 -0.01 12.72
N HIS A 84 7.34 0.42 11.69
CA HIS A 84 8.74 0.85 11.78
C HIS A 84 8.99 2.28 11.30
N PHE A 85 8.11 2.83 10.47
CA PHE A 85 8.25 4.10 9.78
C PHE A 85 6.90 4.82 9.69
N PHE A 86 6.92 6.10 9.33
CA PHE A 86 5.71 6.85 9.04
C PHE A 86 5.25 6.59 7.60
N ALA A 87 4.53 5.48 7.41
CA ALA A 87 3.98 5.07 6.12
C ALA A 87 2.58 5.65 5.89
N GLN A 88 2.32 6.10 4.66
CA GLN A 88 1.00 6.55 4.22
C GLN A 88 -0.01 5.40 4.30
N ASP A 89 -1.22 5.70 4.81
CA ASP A 89 -2.26 4.68 4.96
C ASP A 89 -2.93 4.36 3.60
N PRO A 90 -2.85 3.10 3.13
CA PRO A 90 -3.49 2.66 1.92
C PRO A 90 -4.98 2.34 2.10
N LEU A 91 -5.57 2.42 3.28
CA LEU A 91 -7.01 2.19 3.51
C LEU A 91 -7.46 0.75 3.15
N PHE A 92 -6.71 -0.25 3.63
CA PHE A 92 -7.09 -1.65 3.46
C PHE A 92 -8.36 -2.01 4.22
N TYR A 93 -9.22 -2.83 3.61
CA TYR A 93 -10.32 -3.49 4.30
C TYR A 93 -10.36 -5.00 4.00
N PHE A 94 -10.95 -5.74 4.94
CA PHE A 94 -10.94 -7.20 4.95
C PHE A 94 -12.36 -7.77 4.83
N ARG A 95 -12.52 -8.80 3.98
CA ARG A 95 -13.78 -9.55 3.81
C ARG A 95 -13.48 -11.05 3.72
N TRP A 96 -13.37 -11.69 4.86
CA TRP A 96 -12.85 -13.06 5.00
C TRP A 96 -13.64 -14.15 4.25
N ASP A 97 -14.91 -13.90 3.97
CA ASP A 97 -15.81 -14.77 3.23
C ASP A 97 -15.62 -14.67 1.70
N LYS A 98 -15.03 -13.58 1.19
CA LYS A 98 -14.93 -13.30 -0.25
C LYS A 98 -13.64 -13.82 -0.87
N ARG A 99 -13.68 -14.15 -2.17
CA ARG A 99 -12.47 -14.51 -2.95
C ARG A 99 -11.42 -13.39 -2.91
N ILE A 100 -11.87 -12.14 -2.99
CA ILE A 100 -11.07 -10.95 -2.73
C ILE A 100 -11.29 -10.57 -1.26
N PHE A 101 -10.38 -11.02 -0.39
CA PHE A 101 -10.53 -10.86 1.06
C PHE A 101 -9.69 -9.73 1.65
N VAL A 102 -8.74 -9.21 0.88
CA VAL A 102 -7.97 -7.98 1.15
C VAL A 102 -8.10 -7.10 -0.06
N TYR A 103 -8.44 -5.84 0.14
CA TYR A 103 -8.49 -4.85 -0.92
C TYR A 103 -8.28 -3.45 -0.37
N SER A 104 -7.73 -2.58 -1.21
CA SER A 104 -7.64 -1.16 -0.95
C SER A 104 -8.04 -0.39 -2.21
N PRO A 105 -9.03 0.52 -2.13
CA PRO A 105 -9.40 1.38 -3.26
C PRO A 105 -8.30 2.39 -3.60
N ARG A 106 -7.46 2.75 -2.62
CA ARG A 106 -6.32 3.66 -2.79
C ARG A 106 -5.20 2.98 -3.56
N VAL A 107 -4.82 1.77 -3.16
CA VAL A 107 -3.82 0.96 -3.87
C VAL A 107 -4.26 0.68 -5.31
N ASP A 108 -5.53 0.34 -5.53
CA ASP A 108 -6.07 0.07 -6.88
C ASP A 108 -5.97 1.33 -7.77
N ALA A 109 -6.29 2.52 -7.24
CA ALA A 109 -6.20 3.79 -7.97
C ALA A 109 -4.75 4.18 -8.29
N HIS A 110 -3.86 4.12 -7.30
CA HIS A 110 -2.44 4.39 -7.46
C HIS A 110 -1.79 3.40 -8.44
N LEU A 111 -2.17 2.11 -8.40
CA LEU A 111 -1.68 1.10 -9.34
C LEU A 111 -2.02 1.48 -10.79
N LEU A 112 -3.25 1.93 -11.04
CA LEU A 112 -3.68 2.38 -12.38
C LEU A 112 -2.91 3.64 -12.82
N TYR A 113 -2.66 4.57 -11.91
CA TYR A 113 -1.85 5.75 -12.19
C TYR A 113 -0.39 5.39 -12.51
N LEU A 114 0.24 4.51 -11.73
CA LEU A 114 1.59 4.00 -11.98
C LEU A 114 1.69 3.26 -13.31
N ALA A 115 0.62 2.58 -13.72
CA ALA A 115 0.56 1.95 -15.03
C ALA A 115 0.49 2.97 -16.18
N ARG A 116 -0.36 4.00 -16.03
CA ARG A 116 -0.44 5.11 -17.00
C ARG A 116 0.87 5.88 -17.15
N THR A 117 1.63 6.01 -16.07
CA THR A 117 2.92 6.74 -16.04
C THR A 117 4.14 5.86 -16.33
N GLY A 118 3.91 4.59 -16.69
CA GLY A 118 4.91 3.68 -17.22
C GLY A 118 5.78 2.98 -16.19
N TYR A 119 5.44 3.00 -14.89
CA TYR A 119 6.16 2.29 -13.83
C TYR A 119 5.69 0.83 -13.68
N VAL A 120 4.42 0.58 -13.97
CA VAL A 120 3.79 -0.75 -13.84
C VAL A 120 3.19 -1.19 -15.17
N LYS A 121 3.29 -2.47 -15.49
CA LYS A 121 2.54 -3.11 -16.57
C LYS A 121 1.39 -3.91 -15.97
N ILE A 122 0.17 -3.59 -16.41
CA ILE A 122 -1.06 -4.29 -16.02
C ILE A 122 -1.51 -5.19 -17.18
N SER A 123 -1.67 -6.47 -16.89
CA SER A 123 -2.22 -7.48 -17.80
C SER A 123 -3.12 -8.45 -17.00
N LYS A 124 -3.03 -9.76 -17.24
CA LYS A 124 -3.56 -10.77 -16.29
C LYS A 124 -2.82 -10.73 -14.94
N THR A 125 -1.58 -10.24 -14.96
CA THR A 125 -0.73 -10.01 -13.78
C THR A 125 -0.21 -8.58 -13.79
N TYR A 126 0.20 -8.09 -12.61
CA TYR A 126 0.87 -6.81 -12.41
C TYR A 126 2.37 -7.04 -12.25
N CYS A 127 3.20 -6.24 -12.91
CA CYS A 127 4.65 -6.28 -12.74
C CYS A 127 5.28 -4.91 -13.00
N LEU A 128 6.45 -4.65 -12.43
CA LEU A 128 7.20 -3.44 -12.73
C LEU A 128 7.73 -3.44 -14.17
N THR A 129 7.76 -2.27 -14.80
CA THR A 129 8.58 -2.00 -15.98
C THR A 129 10.04 -1.79 -15.56
N GLU A 130 10.98 -1.63 -16.50
CA GLU A 130 12.38 -1.29 -16.14
C GLU A 130 12.44 0.02 -15.34
N LYS A 131 11.70 1.05 -15.76
CA LYS A 131 11.54 2.30 -15.01
C LYS A 131 11.03 2.07 -13.58
N GLY A 132 10.04 1.19 -13.41
CA GLY A 132 9.53 0.81 -12.09
C GLY A 132 10.56 0.09 -11.23
N LYS A 133 11.36 -0.81 -11.82
CA LYS A 133 12.40 -1.55 -11.11
C LYS A 133 13.53 -0.63 -10.64
N GLU A 134 13.94 0.33 -11.47
CA GLU A 134 14.95 1.32 -11.11
C GLU A 134 14.50 2.14 -9.89
N GLU A 135 13.31 2.73 -9.95
CA GLU A 135 12.72 3.50 -8.84
C GLU A 135 12.61 2.65 -7.57
N SER A 136 12.08 1.43 -7.71
CA SER A 136 11.95 0.50 -6.58
C SER A 136 13.31 0.15 -5.97
N SER A 137 14.35 -0.03 -6.79
CA SER A 137 15.68 -0.43 -6.31
C SER A 137 16.35 0.70 -5.54
N VAL A 138 16.23 1.94 -6.03
CA VAL A 138 16.72 3.14 -5.33
C VAL A 138 16.05 3.24 -3.95
N LYS A 139 14.72 3.14 -3.91
CA LYS A 139 13.94 3.22 -2.66
C LYS A 139 14.17 2.05 -1.70
N LEU A 140 14.38 0.84 -2.22
CA LEU A 140 14.72 -0.32 -1.38
C LEU A 140 16.14 -0.19 -0.81
N SER A 141 17.08 0.41 -1.55
CA SER A 141 18.44 0.61 -1.05
C SER A 141 18.51 1.57 0.14
N SER A 142 17.55 2.50 0.26
CA SER A 142 17.50 3.46 1.38
C SER A 142 16.86 2.90 2.66
N LEU A 143 16.15 1.75 2.59
CA LEU A 143 15.54 1.07 3.74
C LEU A 143 16.57 0.45 4.70
N GLY A 144 17.82 0.26 4.25
CA GLY A 144 18.84 -0.50 4.96
C GLY A 144 18.62 -2.01 4.86
N GLU A 145 19.72 -2.76 4.94
CA GLU A 145 19.75 -4.20 4.64
C GLU A 145 18.78 -5.02 5.51
N ARG A 146 18.66 -4.68 6.79
CA ARG A 146 17.75 -5.37 7.73
C ARG A 146 16.29 -5.27 7.28
N HIS A 147 15.80 -4.05 7.03
CA HIS A 147 14.40 -3.84 6.66
C HIS A 147 14.09 -4.41 5.27
N TYR A 148 15.04 -4.31 4.34
CA TYR A 148 14.94 -4.96 3.04
C TYR A 148 14.75 -6.48 3.19
N LYS A 149 15.58 -7.16 3.98
CA LYS A 149 15.48 -8.62 4.19
C LYS A 149 14.14 -9.03 4.82
N GLU A 150 13.61 -8.24 5.74
CA GLU A 150 12.31 -8.51 6.36
C GLU A 150 11.15 -8.35 5.37
N ILE A 151 11.10 -7.21 4.65
CA ILE A 151 10.09 -6.98 3.60
C ILE A 151 10.18 -8.10 2.56
N ASP A 152 11.39 -8.48 2.20
CA ASP A 152 11.60 -9.53 1.23
C ASP A 152 11.12 -10.90 1.72
N SER A 153 11.46 -11.28 2.95
CA SER A 153 11.01 -12.52 3.58
C SER A 153 9.48 -12.62 3.57
N VAL A 154 8.81 -11.53 3.96
CA VAL A 154 7.35 -11.41 3.94
C VAL A 154 6.79 -11.61 2.53
N LEU A 155 7.40 -11.00 1.52
CA LEU A 155 6.95 -11.12 0.13
C LEU A 155 7.21 -12.51 -0.46
N ASN A 156 8.33 -13.15 -0.11
CA ASN A 156 8.63 -14.54 -0.51
C ASN A 156 7.55 -15.52 -0.02
N ASN A 157 6.98 -15.31 1.16
CA ASN A 157 5.85 -16.13 1.64
C ASN A 157 4.61 -15.99 0.75
N VAL A 158 4.36 -14.78 0.22
CA VAL A 158 3.26 -14.55 -0.72
C VAL A 158 3.56 -15.18 -2.08
N TYR A 159 4.77 -15.01 -2.62
CA TYR A 159 5.17 -15.57 -3.92
C TYR A 159 5.11 -17.10 -3.95
N ASN A 160 5.44 -17.74 -2.82
CA ASN A 160 5.42 -19.20 -2.69
C ASN A 160 4.01 -19.78 -2.41
N SER A 161 3.03 -18.92 -2.11
CA SER A 161 1.66 -19.35 -1.80
C SER A 161 0.88 -19.69 -3.06
N LYS A 162 0.61 -20.99 -3.28
CA LYS A 162 -0.13 -21.48 -4.46
C LYS A 162 -1.66 -21.44 -4.28
N LYS A 163 -2.17 -21.32 -3.05
CA LYS A 163 -3.61 -21.40 -2.77
C LYS A 163 -4.10 -20.16 -2.02
N LEU A 164 -5.32 -19.73 -2.33
CA LEU A 164 -5.99 -18.62 -1.64
C LEU A 164 -6.11 -18.83 -0.12
N ARG A 165 -6.27 -20.09 0.31
CA ARG A 165 -6.35 -20.44 1.75
C ARG A 165 -5.05 -20.08 2.48
N ASP A 166 -3.90 -20.26 1.83
CA ASP A 166 -2.59 -19.99 2.42
C ASP A 166 -2.40 -18.49 2.59
N LEU A 167 -2.74 -17.71 1.56
CA LEU A 167 -2.76 -16.25 1.63
C LEU A 167 -3.68 -15.73 2.74
N ARG A 168 -4.88 -16.30 2.87
CA ARG A 168 -5.80 -15.94 3.96
C ARG A 168 -5.21 -16.24 5.32
N LYS A 169 -4.52 -17.37 5.48
CA LYS A 169 -3.85 -17.74 6.72
C LYS A 169 -2.75 -16.71 7.06
N ILE A 170 -1.87 -16.39 6.11
CA ILE A 170 -0.79 -15.40 6.30
C ILE A 170 -1.34 -14.06 6.82
N VAL A 171 -2.39 -13.54 6.17
CA VAL A 171 -2.99 -12.25 6.57
C VAL A 171 -3.65 -12.35 7.94
N LYS A 172 -4.36 -13.45 8.24
CA LYS A 172 -4.95 -13.64 9.58
C LYS A 172 -3.89 -13.74 10.66
N ASP A 173 -2.83 -14.49 10.43
CA ASP A 173 -1.72 -14.65 11.38
C ASP A 173 -1.06 -13.28 11.64
N THR A 174 -0.95 -12.44 10.61
CA THR A 174 -0.42 -11.07 10.72
C THR A 174 -1.32 -10.13 11.54
N ILE A 175 -2.65 -10.24 11.39
CA ILE A 175 -3.62 -9.33 12.04
C ILE A 175 -3.94 -9.79 13.48
N PHE A 176 -4.09 -11.09 13.72
CA PHE A 176 -4.70 -11.63 14.94
C PHE A 176 -3.73 -12.33 15.88
N PHE A 177 -2.55 -12.77 15.43
CA PHE A 177 -1.62 -13.57 16.24
C PHE A 177 -0.34 -12.80 16.59
N ARG A 178 -0.51 -11.54 17.01
CA ARG A 178 0.51 -10.77 17.73
C ARG A 178 0.11 -10.58 19.18
#